data_AF-A0A6A7ZSN4-F1
#
_entry.id   AF-A0A6A7ZSN4-F1
#
_cell.length_a   1.000
_cell.length_b   1.000
_cell.length_c   1.000
_cell.angle_alpha   90.00
_cell.angle_beta   90.00
_cell.angle_gamma   90.00
#
_symmetry.space_group_name_H-M   'P 1'
#
loop_
_entity.id
_entity.type
_entity.pdbx_description
1 polymer ?
#
loop_
_entity_poly.entity_id
_entity_poly.type
_entity_poly.pdbx_seq_one_letter_code
_entity_poly.pdbx_strand_id
1 'polypeptide(L)'
;MTSILTNNSAMAALSTLRSISSSMEDTQSRISSGLRVGSASDNAAYWSIATTMRSDNQALSAVQDALGLGAAKVDTAYSGMEAAIEVVKEIKAKLVAASEDGVDKNKIQEEISQLQEQLTSIAEAASFSGENWLQADLSGGNITKSVVGSFVRDASGNVSVKKVNYDLSASSVLFDTAGDTGILDATTTIEGNGVSVDVNIGGTVDSYNVVKYTTEQVIADGATFDSGGKVAVGGTAGFAGYVKVADDTWVAAIDQSAATDHEIFATDTDNGDVWAIDETNLASAAAMTASVSTFEIDETTTATQISGLISMVDAALETMTSA
;
A
#
# COMPACT_ATOMS: atom_id res chain seq x y z
N MET A 1 33.45 -94.58 12.69
CA MET A 1 34.81 -94.27 13.19
C MET A 1 34.69 -93.18 14.24
N THR A 2 34.90 -93.52 15.51
CA THR A 2 34.92 -92.57 16.63
C THR A 2 36.38 -92.22 16.95
N SER A 3 36.79 -90.99 16.63
CA SER A 3 38.11 -90.45 16.96
C SER A 3 38.06 -89.81 18.36
N ILE A 4 38.99 -90.16 19.26
CA ILE A 4 39.13 -89.51 20.58
C ILE A 4 39.67 -88.07 20.43
N LEU A 5 40.47 -87.82 19.39
CA LEU A 5 41.09 -86.52 19.13
C LEU A 5 40.14 -85.52 18.47
N THR A 6 39.04 -85.98 17.87
CA THR A 6 38.10 -85.13 17.11
C THR A 6 36.67 -85.53 17.42
N ASN A 7 36.05 -84.82 18.37
CA ASN A 7 34.67 -85.09 18.80
C ASN A 7 33.68 -84.36 17.88
N ASN A 8 33.17 -85.06 16.89
CA ASN A 8 32.26 -84.50 15.89
C ASN A 8 30.93 -83.99 16.50
N SER A 9 30.40 -84.69 17.50
CA SER A 9 29.17 -84.29 18.19
C SER A 9 29.35 -82.98 18.96
N ALA A 10 30.50 -82.81 19.62
CA ALA A 10 30.84 -81.57 20.31
C ALA A 10 31.08 -80.40 19.34
N MET A 11 31.71 -80.64 18.19
CA MET A 11 31.88 -79.62 17.14
C MET A 11 30.53 -79.17 16.54
N ALA A 12 29.61 -80.11 16.30
CA ALA A 12 28.26 -79.78 15.83
C ALA A 12 27.45 -78.97 16.86
N ALA A 13 27.54 -79.34 18.14
CA ALA A 13 26.93 -78.57 19.23
C ALA A 13 27.54 -77.17 19.35
N LEU A 14 28.87 -77.02 19.23
CA LEU A 14 29.55 -75.73 19.26
C LEU A 14 29.18 -74.85 18.07
N SER A 15 29.03 -75.42 16.87
CA SER A 15 28.55 -74.70 15.68
C SER A 15 27.12 -74.17 15.90
N THR A 16 26.24 -75.00 16.46
CA THR A 16 24.87 -74.61 16.79
C THR A 16 24.85 -73.50 17.85
N LEU A 17 25.67 -73.62 18.91
CA LEU A 17 25.77 -72.60 19.95
C LEU A 17 26.26 -71.25 19.38
N ARG A 18 27.29 -71.26 18.52
CA ARG A 18 27.77 -70.05 17.84
C ARG A 18 26.68 -69.39 16.99
N SER A 19 25.88 -70.20 16.27
CA SER A 19 24.75 -69.69 15.49
C SER A 19 23.66 -69.07 16.36
N ILE A 20 23.34 -69.68 17.51
CA ILE A 20 22.36 -69.14 18.47
C ILE A 20 22.88 -67.85 19.10
N SER A 21 24.15 -67.82 19.53
CA SER A 21 24.78 -66.62 20.09
C SER A 21 24.77 -65.45 19.11
N SER A 22 25.13 -65.69 17.84
CA SER A 22 25.06 -64.67 16.79
C SER A 22 23.62 -64.18 16.56
N SER A 23 22.63 -65.07 16.52
CA SER A 23 21.23 -64.68 16.35
C SER A 23 20.68 -63.89 17.55
N MET A 24 21.15 -64.21 18.77
CA MET A 24 20.82 -63.49 19.99
C MET A 24 21.40 -62.08 19.97
N GLU A 25 22.65 -61.94 19.54
CA GLU A 25 23.35 -60.65 19.43
C GLU A 25 22.65 -59.73 18.41
N ASP A 26 22.24 -60.27 17.25
CA ASP A 26 21.43 -59.55 16.26
C ASP A 26 20.08 -59.11 16.83
N THR A 27 19.38 -60.00 17.54
CA THR A 27 18.08 -59.69 18.15
C THR A 27 18.22 -58.60 19.22
N GLN A 28 19.28 -58.68 20.03
CA GLN A 28 19.57 -57.69 21.05
C GLN A 28 19.93 -56.33 20.46
N SER A 29 20.70 -56.30 19.36
CA SER A 29 21.00 -55.09 18.60
C SER A 29 19.74 -54.43 18.04
N ARG A 30 18.80 -55.21 17.50
CA ARG A 30 17.50 -54.72 17.00
C ARG A 30 16.61 -54.21 18.13
N ILE A 31 16.59 -54.86 19.28
CA ILE A 31 15.84 -54.39 20.46
C ILE A 31 16.43 -53.08 20.98
N SER A 32 17.76 -52.99 21.05
CA SER A 32 18.47 -51.79 21.54
C SER A 32 18.28 -50.58 20.62
N SER A 33 18.40 -50.79 19.30
CA SER A 33 18.22 -49.72 18.31
C SER A 33 16.75 -49.41 17.98
N GLY A 34 15.84 -50.35 18.25
CA GLY A 34 14.46 -50.31 17.79
C GLY A 34 14.31 -50.48 16.26
N LEU A 35 15.40 -50.74 15.54
CA LEU A 35 15.41 -50.83 14.07
C LEU A 35 15.51 -52.28 13.61
N ARG A 36 14.56 -52.72 12.79
CA ARG A 36 14.63 -54.03 12.12
C ARG A 36 15.78 -54.12 11.10
N VAL A 37 16.11 -52.99 10.46
CA VAL A 37 17.22 -52.83 9.50
C VAL A 37 18.00 -51.59 9.94
N GLY A 38 19.13 -51.80 10.63
CA GLY A 38 19.95 -50.73 11.20
C GLY A 38 21.10 -50.31 10.29
N SER A 39 21.65 -51.27 9.54
CA SER A 39 22.82 -51.11 8.70
C SER A 39 22.54 -51.50 7.24
N ALA A 40 23.37 -51.00 6.31
CA ALA A 40 23.30 -51.39 4.91
C ALA A 40 23.59 -52.88 4.69
N SER A 41 24.35 -53.52 5.59
CA SER A 41 24.63 -54.97 5.59
C SER A 41 23.40 -55.82 5.90
N ASP A 42 22.43 -55.32 6.65
CA ASP A 42 21.21 -56.06 7.00
C ASP A 42 20.28 -56.20 5.79
N ASN A 43 20.09 -55.09 5.07
CA ASN A 43 19.35 -55.04 3.81
C ASN A 43 19.60 -53.70 3.11
N ALA A 44 20.46 -53.69 2.09
CA ALA A 44 20.88 -52.45 1.42
C ALA A 44 19.70 -51.66 0.81
N ALA A 45 18.71 -52.34 0.24
CA ALA A 45 17.56 -51.71 -0.40
C ALA A 45 16.65 -51.02 0.63
N TYR A 46 16.24 -51.74 1.68
CA TYR A 46 15.40 -51.16 2.74
C TYR A 46 16.14 -50.10 3.54
N TRP A 47 17.43 -50.29 3.80
CA TRP A 47 18.25 -49.30 4.50
C TRP A 47 18.36 -48.01 3.69
N SER A 48 18.57 -48.10 2.37
CA SER A 48 18.63 -46.93 1.48
C SER A 48 17.30 -46.17 1.48
N ILE A 49 16.17 -46.86 1.26
CA ILE A 49 14.83 -46.23 1.28
C ILE A 49 14.55 -45.59 2.64
N ALA A 50 14.82 -46.30 3.75
CA ALA A 50 14.59 -45.77 5.10
C ALA A 50 15.49 -44.57 5.40
N THR A 51 16.73 -44.55 4.92
CA THR A 51 17.64 -43.42 5.10
C THR A 51 17.16 -42.20 4.32
N THR A 52 16.70 -42.39 3.07
CA THR A 52 16.06 -41.31 2.29
C THR A 52 14.81 -40.78 2.98
N MET A 53 13.93 -41.66 3.50
CA MET A 53 12.74 -41.23 4.24
C MET A 53 13.08 -40.46 5.52
N ARG A 54 14.12 -40.86 6.27
CA ARG A 54 14.59 -40.12 7.45
C ARG A 54 15.14 -38.74 7.07
N SER A 55 15.90 -38.66 5.99
CA SER A 55 16.40 -37.39 5.44
C SER A 55 15.26 -36.48 5.01
N ASP A 56 14.23 -37.02 4.35
CA ASP A 56 13.06 -36.25 3.91
C ASP A 56 12.24 -35.77 5.10
N ASN A 57 12.13 -36.58 6.16
CA ASN A 57 11.45 -36.18 7.39
C ASN A 57 12.17 -35.01 8.08
N GLN A 58 13.51 -35.04 8.15
CA GLN A 58 14.29 -33.91 8.66
C GLN A 58 14.11 -32.65 7.81
N ALA A 59 14.09 -32.78 6.49
CA ALA A 59 13.83 -31.67 5.58
C ALA A 59 12.41 -31.09 5.77
N LEU A 60 11.41 -31.95 5.95
CA LEU A 60 10.03 -31.52 6.24
C LEU A 60 9.92 -30.80 7.59
N SER A 61 10.62 -31.26 8.62
CA SER A 61 10.68 -30.57 9.91
C SER A 61 11.27 -29.17 9.75
N ALA A 62 12.36 -29.01 9.01
CA ALA A 62 12.95 -27.70 8.73
C ALA A 62 12.02 -26.80 7.91
N VAL A 63 11.25 -27.38 6.97
CA VAL A 63 10.21 -26.64 6.23
C VAL A 63 9.06 -26.21 7.14
N GLN A 64 8.67 -27.03 8.11
CA GLN A 64 7.67 -26.65 9.10
C GLN A 64 8.13 -25.46 9.95
N ASP A 65 9.39 -25.45 10.39
CA ASP A 65 9.96 -24.31 11.11
C ASP A 65 9.99 -23.05 10.22
N ALA A 66 10.37 -23.20 8.95
CA ALA A 66 10.38 -22.11 7.98
C ALA A 66 8.97 -21.57 7.66
N LEU A 67 7.96 -22.45 7.63
CA LEU A 67 6.55 -22.07 7.50
C LEU A 67 6.08 -21.29 8.73
N GLY A 68 6.48 -21.70 9.93
CA GLY A 68 6.19 -20.96 11.17
C GLY A 68 6.80 -19.56 11.16
N LEU A 69 8.04 -19.43 10.70
CA LEU A 69 8.70 -18.14 10.51
C LEU A 69 8.00 -17.28 9.43
N GLY A 70 7.55 -17.93 8.36
CA GLY A 70 6.77 -17.32 7.29
C GLY A 70 5.44 -16.77 7.77
N ALA A 71 4.69 -17.55 8.57
CA ALA A 71 3.45 -17.12 9.18
C ALA A 71 3.68 -15.91 10.08
N ALA A 72 4.70 -15.95 10.94
CA ALA A 72 5.03 -14.82 11.82
C ALA A 72 5.37 -13.52 11.05
N LYS A 73 6.02 -13.62 9.88
CA LYS A 73 6.26 -12.46 9.00
C LYS A 73 4.95 -11.85 8.50
N VAL A 74 4.06 -12.69 7.97
CA VAL A 74 2.76 -12.25 7.44
C VAL A 74 1.88 -11.69 8.55
N ASP A 75 1.84 -12.34 9.71
CA ASP A 75 1.07 -11.88 10.87
C ASP A 75 1.56 -10.52 11.39
N THR A 76 2.87 -10.28 11.37
CA THR A 76 3.45 -8.99 11.76
C THR A 76 3.03 -7.89 10.78
N ALA A 77 3.11 -8.16 9.47
CA ALA A 77 2.67 -7.23 8.45
C ALA A 77 1.16 -6.95 8.54
N TYR A 78 0.35 -7.99 8.72
CA TYR A 78 -1.11 -7.88 8.88
C TYR A 78 -1.49 -7.04 10.11
N SER A 79 -0.85 -7.28 11.26
CA SER A 79 -1.10 -6.52 12.47
C SER A 79 -0.68 -5.05 12.34
N GLY A 80 0.45 -4.79 11.66
CA GLY A 80 0.89 -3.42 11.37
C GLY A 80 -0.06 -2.69 10.41
N MET A 81 -0.60 -3.40 9.42
CA MET A 81 -1.58 -2.85 8.48
C MET A 81 -2.90 -2.49 9.18
N GLU A 82 -3.42 -3.37 10.04
CA GLU A 82 -4.64 -3.09 10.81
C GLU A 82 -4.47 -1.87 11.72
N ALA A 83 -3.32 -1.75 12.39
CA ALA A 83 -3.00 -0.59 13.22
C ALA A 83 -2.90 0.69 12.38
N ALA A 84 -2.30 0.63 11.19
CA ALA A 84 -2.24 1.76 10.27
C ALA A 84 -3.64 2.17 9.78
N ILE A 85 -4.53 1.22 9.47
CA ILE A 85 -5.92 1.48 9.06
C ILE A 85 -6.66 2.29 10.13
N GLU A 86 -6.53 1.92 11.40
CA GLU A 86 -7.16 2.64 12.51
C GLU A 86 -6.65 4.09 12.62
N VAL A 87 -5.33 4.31 12.48
CA VAL A 87 -4.75 5.66 12.47
C VAL A 87 -5.25 6.49 11.30
N VAL A 88 -5.35 5.91 10.10
CA VAL A 88 -5.88 6.62 8.91
C VAL A 88 -7.36 6.99 9.09
N LYS A 89 -8.16 6.12 9.72
CA LYS A 89 -9.55 6.46 10.09
C LYS A 89 -9.61 7.64 11.06
N GLU A 90 -8.68 7.71 12.01
CA GLU A 90 -8.59 8.85 12.94
C GLU A 90 -8.21 10.14 12.19
N ILE A 91 -7.22 10.10 11.29
CA ILE A 91 -6.86 11.23 10.41
C ILE A 91 -8.08 11.72 9.63
N LYS A 92 -8.87 10.81 9.05
CA LYS A 92 -10.11 11.15 8.34
C LYS A 92 -11.09 11.88 9.26
N ALA A 93 -11.28 11.40 10.49
CA ALA A 93 -12.16 12.05 11.46
C ALA A 93 -11.67 13.46 11.85
N LYS A 94 -10.35 13.65 11.99
CA LYS A 94 -9.75 14.97 12.25
C LYS A 94 -9.95 15.93 11.08
N LEU A 95 -9.79 15.46 9.85
CA LEU A 95 -10.07 16.26 8.64
C LEU A 95 -11.54 16.68 8.54
N VAL A 96 -12.48 15.79 8.87
CA VAL A 96 -13.91 16.14 8.92
C VAL A 96 -14.16 17.21 9.99
N ALA A 97 -13.52 17.11 11.15
CA ALA A 97 -13.63 18.14 12.19
C ALA A 97 -13.02 19.49 11.75
N ALA A 98 -11.95 19.48 10.95
CA ALA A 98 -11.36 20.69 10.37
C ALA A 98 -12.22 21.35 9.28
N SER A 99 -13.21 20.63 8.75
CA SER A 99 -14.16 21.17 7.76
C SER A 99 -15.25 22.05 8.37
N GLU A 100 -15.41 22.07 9.70
CA GLU A 100 -16.40 22.90 10.38
C GLU A 100 -15.90 24.34 10.53
N ASP A 101 -16.78 25.30 10.23
CA ASP A 101 -16.45 26.73 10.34
C ASP A 101 -16.20 27.15 11.80
N GLY A 102 -15.11 27.89 12.03
CA GLY A 102 -14.75 28.44 13.34
C GLY A 102 -13.89 27.53 14.22
N VAL A 103 -13.42 26.40 13.68
CA VAL A 103 -12.42 25.53 14.33
C VAL A 103 -11.01 26.01 14.00
N ASP A 104 -10.11 25.95 14.99
CA ASP A 104 -8.68 26.27 14.84
C ASP A 104 -7.96 25.12 14.12
N LYS A 105 -7.67 25.33 12.83
CA LYS A 105 -7.09 24.30 11.96
C LYS A 105 -5.65 24.00 12.32
N ASN A 106 -4.91 24.95 12.89
CA ASN A 106 -3.53 24.73 13.32
C ASN A 106 -3.46 23.70 14.44
N LYS A 107 -4.40 23.75 15.40
CA LYS A 107 -4.47 22.75 16.48
C LYS A 107 -4.80 21.35 15.95
N ILE A 108 -5.69 21.26 14.96
CA ILE A 108 -6.01 19.98 14.34
C ILE A 108 -4.80 19.47 13.54
N GLN A 109 -4.07 20.34 12.85
CA GLN A 109 -2.85 19.97 12.15
C GLN A 109 -1.81 19.38 13.10
N GLU A 110 -1.62 19.93 14.30
CA GLU A 110 -0.70 19.36 15.30
C GLU A 110 -1.08 17.91 15.66
N GLU A 111 -2.38 17.62 15.81
CA GLU A 111 -2.87 16.26 16.07
C GLU A 111 -2.69 15.35 14.84
N ILE A 112 -2.96 15.86 13.63
CA ILE A 112 -2.75 15.13 12.38
C ILE A 112 -1.27 14.79 12.17
N SER A 113 -0.35 15.73 12.43
CA SER A 113 1.09 15.47 12.33
C SER A 113 1.55 14.38 13.29
N GLN A 114 1.01 14.33 14.51
CA GLN A 114 1.30 13.22 15.44
C GLN A 114 0.77 11.89 14.92
N LEU A 115 -0.42 11.87 14.32
CA LEU A 115 -0.99 10.67 13.71
C LEU A 115 -0.17 10.22 12.48
N GLN A 116 0.30 11.15 11.65
CA GLN A 116 1.20 10.88 10.52
C GLN A 116 2.53 10.29 10.99
N GLU A 117 3.15 10.86 12.04
CA GLU A 117 4.36 10.31 12.67
C GLU A 117 4.13 8.90 13.23
N GLN A 118 3.00 8.70 13.92
CA GLN A 118 2.62 7.39 14.44
C GLN A 118 2.45 6.37 13.32
N LEU A 119 1.88 6.77 12.19
CA LEU A 119 1.68 5.92 11.03
C LEU A 119 3.03 5.45 10.47
N THR A 120 3.97 6.37 10.27
CA THR A 120 5.35 6.06 9.84
C THR A 120 6.01 5.12 10.84
N SER A 121 5.85 5.37 12.14
CA SER A 121 6.41 4.52 13.19
C SER A 121 5.83 3.09 13.18
N ILE A 122 4.52 2.93 12.94
CA ILE A 122 3.88 1.61 12.80
C ILE A 122 4.44 0.86 11.60
N ALA A 123 4.56 1.54 10.45
CA ALA A 123 5.11 0.93 9.25
C ALA A 123 6.57 0.52 9.45
N GLU A 124 7.39 1.34 10.11
CA GLU A 124 8.78 0.99 10.44
C GLU A 124 8.89 -0.18 11.42
N ALA A 125 8.04 -0.19 12.45
CA ALA A 125 8.02 -1.20 13.49
C ALA A 125 7.50 -2.57 13.01
N ALA A 126 6.75 -2.62 11.91
CA ALA A 126 6.26 -3.86 11.28
C ALA A 126 7.37 -4.67 10.55
N SER A 127 8.56 -4.73 11.16
CA SER A 127 9.71 -5.49 10.67
C SER A 127 9.85 -6.80 11.44
N PHE A 128 9.95 -7.91 10.70
CA PHE A 128 10.19 -9.22 11.29
C PHE A 128 11.46 -9.84 10.70
N SER A 129 12.40 -10.21 11.57
CA SER A 129 13.71 -10.75 11.16
C SER A 129 14.48 -9.84 10.19
N GLY A 130 14.35 -8.52 10.35
CA GLY A 130 15.03 -7.53 9.50
C GLY A 130 14.39 -7.31 8.13
N GLU A 131 13.20 -7.85 7.91
CA GLU A 131 12.44 -7.69 6.67
C GLU A 131 11.11 -7.00 6.96
N ASN A 132 10.82 -5.95 6.20
CA ASN A 132 9.56 -5.22 6.27
C ASN A 132 8.77 -5.44 4.98
N TRP A 133 7.46 -5.62 5.14
CA TRP A 133 6.51 -5.90 4.05
C TRP A 133 5.51 -4.76 3.86
N LEU A 134 5.51 -3.77 4.76
CA LEU A 134 4.67 -2.57 4.69
C LEU A 134 5.43 -1.37 4.11
N GLN A 135 6.77 -1.41 4.10
CA GLN A 135 7.61 -0.42 3.41
C GLN A 135 8.66 -1.11 2.54
N ALA A 136 8.93 -0.53 1.38
CA ALA A 136 9.94 -1.01 0.45
C ALA A 136 10.52 0.15 -0.39
N ASP A 137 11.61 -0.11 -1.11
CA ASP A 137 12.13 0.79 -2.14
C ASP A 137 11.68 0.27 -3.51
N LEU A 138 10.72 0.93 -4.14
CA LEU A 138 10.15 0.53 -5.43
C LEU A 138 10.82 1.21 -6.63
N SER A 139 11.92 1.95 -6.43
CA SER A 139 12.63 2.67 -7.52
C SER A 139 13.15 1.74 -8.62
N GLY A 140 13.42 0.47 -8.28
CA GLY A 140 13.82 -0.59 -9.21
C GLY A 140 12.66 -1.41 -9.80
N GLY A 141 11.42 -1.07 -9.47
CA GLY A 141 10.21 -1.85 -9.78
C GLY A 141 9.75 -2.76 -8.63
N ASN A 142 8.77 -3.62 -8.90
CA ASN A 142 8.16 -4.48 -7.88
C ASN A 142 9.18 -5.41 -7.22
N ILE A 143 9.08 -5.54 -5.88
CA ILE A 143 9.95 -6.42 -5.10
C ILE A 143 9.21 -7.71 -4.75
N THR A 144 9.70 -8.85 -5.24
CA THR A 144 9.16 -10.15 -4.85
C THR A 144 9.72 -10.61 -3.51
N LYS A 145 8.87 -10.73 -2.51
CA LYS A 145 9.14 -11.46 -1.26
C LYS A 145 8.68 -12.90 -1.39
N SER A 146 9.22 -13.78 -0.56
CA SER A 146 8.82 -15.19 -0.62
C SER A 146 8.84 -15.88 0.73
N VAL A 147 7.85 -16.75 0.93
CA VAL A 147 7.72 -17.64 2.09
C VAL A 147 7.89 -19.08 1.62
N VAL A 148 8.53 -19.91 2.43
CA VAL A 148 8.64 -21.34 2.13
C VAL A 148 7.26 -21.96 2.18
N GLY A 149 6.86 -22.68 1.13
CA GLY A 149 5.54 -23.32 1.02
C GLY A 149 5.55 -24.83 1.16
N SER A 150 6.55 -25.53 0.59
CA SER A 150 6.60 -27.00 0.64
C SER A 150 7.99 -27.56 0.33
N PHE A 151 8.29 -28.75 0.85
CA PHE A 151 9.37 -29.62 0.35
C PHE A 151 8.78 -30.66 -0.60
N VAL A 152 9.44 -30.93 -1.73
CA VAL A 152 8.97 -31.93 -2.71
C VAL A 152 10.15 -32.72 -3.24
N ARG A 153 10.03 -34.04 -3.26
CA ARG A 153 10.91 -34.96 -4.00
C ARG A 153 10.17 -35.48 -5.22
N ASP A 154 10.73 -35.29 -6.41
CA ASP A 154 10.12 -35.77 -7.64
C ASP A 154 10.37 -37.27 -7.89
N ALA A 155 9.69 -37.84 -8.90
CA ALA A 155 9.83 -39.25 -9.28
C ALA A 155 11.24 -39.60 -9.82
N SER A 156 12.02 -38.59 -10.23
CA SER A 156 13.40 -38.72 -10.70
C SER A 156 14.41 -38.65 -9.54
N GLY A 157 13.95 -38.43 -8.30
CA GLY A 157 14.77 -38.34 -7.10
C GLY A 157 15.31 -36.94 -6.79
N ASN A 158 14.96 -35.92 -7.58
CA ASN A 158 15.38 -34.54 -7.36
C ASN A 158 14.55 -33.91 -6.23
N VAL A 159 15.22 -33.18 -5.33
CA VAL A 159 14.57 -32.50 -4.20
C VAL A 159 14.50 -31.00 -4.44
N SER A 160 13.39 -30.37 -4.06
CA SER A 160 13.24 -28.92 -4.16
C SER A 160 12.35 -28.38 -3.04
N VAL A 161 12.61 -27.13 -2.66
CA VAL A 161 11.74 -26.35 -1.79
C VAL A 161 10.93 -25.40 -2.66
N LYS A 162 9.61 -25.47 -2.58
CA LYS A 162 8.68 -24.54 -3.21
C LYS A 162 8.47 -23.35 -2.29
N LYS A 163 8.38 -22.17 -2.89
CA LYS A 163 8.09 -20.93 -2.20
C LYS A 163 6.81 -20.32 -2.75
N VAL A 164 6.08 -19.63 -1.90
CA VAL A 164 4.98 -18.75 -2.27
C VAL A 164 5.58 -17.36 -2.39
N ASN A 165 5.45 -16.76 -3.57
CA ASN A 165 5.94 -15.43 -3.85
C ASN A 165 4.82 -14.41 -3.60
N TYR A 166 5.20 -13.26 -3.06
CA TYR A 166 4.34 -12.10 -2.86
C TYR A 166 5.03 -10.89 -3.45
N ASP A 167 4.38 -10.21 -4.39
CA ASP A 167 4.95 -9.05 -5.06
C ASP A 167 4.54 -7.77 -4.33
N LEU A 168 5.53 -7.07 -3.78
CA LEU A 168 5.39 -5.73 -3.23
C LEU A 168 5.35 -4.74 -4.40
N SER A 169 4.30 -3.92 -4.43
CA SER A 169 4.03 -2.91 -5.45
C SER A 169 3.41 -1.68 -4.78
N ALA A 170 3.22 -0.61 -5.54
CA ALA A 170 2.57 0.63 -5.08
C ALA A 170 1.22 0.39 -4.39
N SER A 171 0.48 -0.66 -4.76
CA SER A 171 -0.83 -1.00 -4.17
C SER A 171 -0.76 -1.99 -3.01
N SER A 172 0.43 -2.44 -2.59
CA SER A 172 0.60 -3.38 -1.47
C SER A 172 1.54 -2.90 -0.36
N VAL A 173 2.35 -1.86 -0.62
CA VAL A 173 3.15 -1.20 0.42
C VAL A 173 2.49 0.09 0.88
N LEU A 174 2.62 0.39 2.16
CA LEU A 174 2.16 1.65 2.75
C LEU A 174 3.08 2.81 2.35
N PHE A 175 4.40 2.57 2.34
CA PHE A 175 5.42 3.56 2.01
C PHE A 175 6.44 3.04 0.98
N ASP A 176 6.75 3.88 0.01
CA ASP A 176 7.87 3.72 -0.91
C ASP A 176 9.01 4.66 -0.51
N THR A 177 10.01 4.09 0.17
CA THR A 177 11.13 4.83 0.78
C THR A 177 11.99 5.65 -0.19
N ALA A 178 11.84 5.48 -1.52
CA ALA A 178 12.65 6.19 -2.51
C ALA A 178 11.84 6.95 -3.58
N GLY A 179 10.53 6.69 -3.71
CA GLY A 179 9.74 7.17 -4.85
C GLY A 179 8.38 7.77 -4.50
N ASP A 180 7.96 7.76 -3.24
CA ASP A 180 6.67 8.31 -2.78
C ASP A 180 5.47 7.75 -3.60
N THR A 181 5.51 6.45 -3.91
CA THR A 181 4.48 5.74 -4.70
C THR A 181 3.66 4.73 -3.89
N GLY A 182 3.95 4.55 -2.60
CA GLY A 182 3.18 3.70 -1.70
C GLY A 182 1.81 4.29 -1.39
N ILE A 183 0.92 3.49 -0.79
CA ILE A 183 -0.48 3.87 -0.59
C ILE A 183 -0.63 5.20 0.19
N LEU A 184 0.31 5.51 1.09
CA LEU A 184 0.20 6.64 2.02
C LEU A 184 1.14 7.80 1.71
N ASP A 185 2.21 7.57 0.95
CA ASP A 185 3.09 8.62 0.44
C ASP A 185 2.83 8.98 -1.04
N ALA A 186 1.96 8.23 -1.72
CA ALA A 186 1.45 8.57 -3.04
C ALA A 186 0.90 10.00 -3.06
N THR A 187 1.53 10.80 -3.90
CA THR A 187 1.21 12.20 -4.06
C THR A 187 -0.01 12.38 -4.97
N THR A 188 -1.05 13.03 -4.45
CA THR A 188 -2.28 13.37 -5.18
C THR A 188 -2.41 14.88 -5.31
N THR A 189 -2.81 15.35 -6.50
CA THR A 189 -3.15 16.76 -6.71
C THR A 189 -4.60 17.00 -6.30
N ILE A 190 -4.79 17.83 -5.28
CA ILE A 190 -6.08 18.31 -4.83
C ILE A 190 -6.33 19.68 -5.45
N GLU A 191 -7.37 19.77 -6.26
CA GLU A 191 -7.75 21.04 -6.88
C GLU A 191 -8.13 22.07 -5.80
N GLY A 192 -7.45 23.21 -5.83
CA GLY A 192 -7.75 24.34 -4.96
C GLY A 192 -9.09 25.01 -5.32
N ASN A 193 -9.39 26.12 -4.64
CA ASN A 193 -10.50 27.01 -5.02
C ASN A 193 -10.16 27.92 -6.22
N GLY A 194 -9.26 27.47 -7.09
CA GLY A 194 -8.78 28.21 -8.25
C GLY A 194 -8.86 27.38 -9.52
N VAL A 195 -9.12 28.05 -10.64
CA VAL A 195 -9.03 27.48 -11.99
C VAL A 195 -8.02 28.29 -12.80
N SER A 196 -7.14 27.60 -13.53
CA SER A 196 -6.23 28.25 -14.47
C SER A 196 -7.02 28.67 -15.69
N VAL A 197 -7.06 29.98 -15.94
CA VAL A 197 -7.70 30.56 -17.12
C VAL A 197 -6.64 31.31 -17.91
N ASP A 198 -6.56 31.04 -19.21
CA ASP A 198 -5.66 31.76 -20.10
C ASP A 198 -6.28 33.11 -20.43
N VAL A 199 -5.59 34.19 -20.03
CA VAL A 199 -5.99 35.58 -20.32
C VAL A 199 -4.99 36.17 -21.28
N ASN A 200 -5.49 36.74 -22.37
CA ASN A 200 -4.68 37.42 -23.36
C ASN A 200 -4.78 38.93 -23.15
N ILE A 201 -3.62 39.58 -22.93
CA ILE A 201 -3.54 41.02 -22.77
C ILE A 201 -2.63 41.57 -23.87
N GLY A 202 -3.17 42.45 -24.71
CA GLY A 202 -2.40 43.09 -25.79
C GLY A 202 -1.69 42.13 -26.76
N GLY A 203 -2.17 40.89 -26.90
CA GLY A 203 -1.60 39.86 -27.79
C GLY A 203 -0.62 38.88 -27.12
N THR A 204 -0.42 38.95 -25.80
CA THR A 204 0.33 37.97 -25.02
C THR A 204 -0.62 37.15 -24.16
N VAL A 205 -0.59 35.83 -24.30
CA VAL A 205 -1.41 34.90 -23.52
C VAL A 205 -0.63 34.45 -22.29
N ASP A 206 -1.12 34.82 -21.10
CA ASP A 206 -0.60 34.38 -19.81
C ASP A 206 -1.69 33.62 -19.04
N SER A 207 -1.31 32.56 -18.32
CA SER A 207 -2.26 31.77 -17.54
C SER A 207 -2.35 32.32 -16.12
N TYR A 208 -3.57 32.61 -15.66
CA TYR A 208 -3.85 33.16 -14.33
C TYR A 208 -4.73 32.20 -13.53
N ASN A 209 -4.42 32.02 -12.24
CA ASN A 209 -5.23 31.22 -11.33
C ASN A 209 -6.29 32.12 -10.66
N VAL A 210 -7.56 31.96 -11.05
CA VAL A 210 -8.68 32.80 -10.57
C VAL A 210 -9.64 32.01 -9.71
N VAL A 211 -10.29 32.69 -8.76
CA VAL A 211 -11.21 32.05 -7.80
C VAL A 211 -12.39 31.42 -8.52
N LYS A 212 -12.65 30.14 -8.23
CA LYS A 212 -13.84 29.43 -8.72
C LYS A 212 -15.02 29.62 -7.76
N TYR A 213 -16.20 29.81 -8.34
CA TYR A 213 -17.49 29.91 -7.66
C TYR A 213 -18.43 28.84 -8.20
N THR A 214 -19.21 28.24 -7.30
CA THR A 214 -20.30 27.34 -7.67
C THR A 214 -21.52 28.13 -8.11
N THR A 215 -22.41 27.51 -8.88
CA THR A 215 -23.69 28.11 -9.28
C THR A 215 -24.48 28.62 -8.07
N GLU A 216 -24.46 27.90 -6.94
CA GLU A 216 -25.14 28.30 -5.71
C GLU A 216 -24.52 29.55 -5.06
N GLN A 217 -23.20 29.67 -5.06
CA GLN A 217 -22.50 30.85 -4.53
C GLN A 217 -22.77 32.09 -5.39
N VAL A 218 -22.76 31.95 -6.71
CA VAL A 218 -23.11 33.03 -7.65
C VAL A 218 -24.55 33.52 -7.43
N ILE A 219 -25.49 32.59 -7.17
CA ILE A 219 -26.89 32.93 -6.84
C ILE A 219 -26.99 33.64 -5.48
N ALA A 220 -26.26 33.16 -4.47
CA ALA A 220 -26.25 33.75 -3.13
C ALA A 220 -25.77 35.21 -3.15
N ASP A 221 -24.83 35.55 -4.04
CA ASP A 221 -24.33 36.90 -4.26
C ASP A 221 -25.29 37.80 -5.07
N GLY A 222 -26.47 37.29 -5.44
CA GLY A 222 -27.54 38.06 -6.07
C GLY A 222 -27.36 38.28 -7.57
N ALA A 223 -26.51 37.50 -8.24
CA ALA A 223 -26.31 37.59 -9.68
C ALA A 223 -27.52 37.06 -10.45
N THR A 224 -27.84 37.69 -11.59
CA THR A 224 -28.88 37.23 -12.53
C THR A 224 -28.23 36.59 -13.75
N PHE A 225 -28.61 35.37 -14.10
CA PHE A 225 -28.06 34.68 -15.28
C PHE A 225 -28.72 35.12 -16.58
N ASP A 226 -27.94 35.10 -17.66
CA ASP A 226 -28.40 35.26 -19.04
C ASP A 226 -29.28 34.07 -19.49
N SER A 227 -29.94 34.22 -20.65
CA SER A 227 -30.78 33.15 -21.21
C SER A 227 -30.02 31.83 -21.49
N GLY A 228 -28.68 31.86 -21.57
CA GLY A 228 -27.82 30.70 -21.81
C GLY A 228 -27.23 30.06 -20.55
N GLY A 229 -27.34 30.69 -19.38
CA GLY A 229 -26.68 30.27 -18.15
C GLY A 229 -25.15 30.21 -18.28
N LYS A 230 -24.58 31.11 -19.10
CA LYS A 230 -23.13 31.22 -19.36
C LYS A 230 -22.52 32.47 -18.72
N VAL A 231 -23.33 33.50 -18.47
CA VAL A 231 -22.90 34.76 -17.86
C VAL A 231 -23.88 35.14 -16.75
N ALA A 232 -23.37 35.63 -15.63
CA ALA A 232 -24.16 36.15 -14.52
C ALA A 232 -23.86 37.65 -14.34
N VAL A 233 -24.90 38.46 -14.18
CA VAL A 233 -24.80 39.92 -14.02
C VAL A 233 -25.09 40.30 -12.57
N GLY A 234 -24.15 41.01 -11.92
CA GLY A 234 -24.23 41.44 -10.51
C GLY A 234 -23.37 40.61 -9.55
N GLY A 235 -22.99 41.21 -8.41
CA GLY A 235 -22.14 40.60 -7.36
C GLY A 235 -21.75 41.62 -6.26
N THR A 236 -21.09 41.15 -5.17
CA THR A 236 -20.67 42.03 -4.07
C THR A 236 -19.43 42.86 -4.45
N ALA A 237 -19.43 44.15 -4.10
CA ALA A 237 -18.34 45.13 -4.24
C ALA A 237 -18.13 45.82 -5.61
N GLY A 238 -19.19 46.14 -6.36
CA GLY A 238 -19.10 47.16 -7.41
C GLY A 238 -18.35 46.76 -8.69
N PHE A 239 -18.12 45.47 -8.90
CA PHE A 239 -17.62 44.89 -10.14
C PHE A 239 -18.76 44.32 -10.99
N ALA A 240 -18.49 44.09 -12.27
CA ALA A 240 -19.46 43.65 -13.24
C ALA A 240 -19.35 42.12 -13.41
N GLY A 241 -20.33 41.34 -12.95
CA GLY A 241 -20.64 39.96 -13.38
C GLY A 241 -19.63 38.80 -13.16
N TYR A 242 -20.08 37.59 -13.50
CA TYR A 242 -19.31 36.32 -13.49
C TYR A 242 -19.49 35.58 -14.82
N VAL A 243 -18.51 34.76 -15.22
CA VAL A 243 -18.57 33.97 -16.46
C VAL A 243 -18.30 32.48 -16.19
N LYS A 244 -19.03 31.59 -16.89
CA LYS A 244 -18.91 30.13 -16.78
C LYS A 244 -17.71 29.59 -17.55
N VAL A 245 -16.75 28.98 -16.85
CA VAL A 245 -15.53 28.38 -17.44
C VAL A 245 -15.69 26.87 -17.67
N ALA A 246 -16.42 26.18 -16.79
CA ALA A 246 -16.74 24.76 -16.90
C ALA A 246 -18.15 24.49 -16.36
N ASP A 247 -18.63 23.25 -16.43
CA ASP A 247 -19.92 22.91 -15.82
C ASP A 247 -19.89 23.18 -14.31
N ASP A 248 -20.92 23.90 -13.85
CA ASP A 248 -21.08 24.43 -12.49
C ASP A 248 -19.90 25.26 -11.92
N THR A 249 -19.00 25.74 -12.79
CA THR A 249 -17.81 26.51 -12.40
C THR A 249 -17.82 27.89 -13.02
N TRP A 250 -17.80 28.90 -12.16
CA TRP A 250 -17.90 30.31 -12.50
C TRP A 250 -16.72 31.10 -11.95
N VAL A 251 -16.29 32.14 -12.66
CA VAL A 251 -15.19 33.02 -12.24
C VAL A 251 -15.61 34.48 -12.35
N ALA A 252 -15.04 35.35 -11.52
CA ALA A 252 -15.33 36.77 -11.56
C ALA A 252 -14.88 37.38 -12.89
N ALA A 253 -15.69 38.29 -13.42
CA ALA A 253 -15.42 38.98 -14.67
C ALA A 253 -15.49 40.49 -14.48
N ILE A 254 -15.08 41.23 -15.50
CA ILE A 254 -15.26 42.67 -15.65
C ILE A 254 -15.86 42.97 -17.02
N ASP A 255 -16.72 43.99 -17.09
CA ASP A 255 -17.28 44.48 -18.34
C ASP A 255 -16.20 45.23 -19.11
N GLN A 256 -15.93 44.75 -20.31
CA GLN A 256 -14.88 45.23 -21.18
C GLN A 256 -15.38 46.31 -22.17
N SER A 257 -16.63 46.73 -22.10
CA SER A 257 -17.20 47.77 -22.98
C SER A 257 -16.43 49.11 -22.92
N ALA A 258 -15.59 49.32 -21.90
CA ALA A 258 -14.75 50.52 -21.71
C ALA A 258 -13.22 50.30 -21.65
N ALA A 259 -12.70 49.06 -21.59
CA ALA A 259 -11.28 48.76 -21.36
C ALA A 259 -10.68 47.85 -22.44
N THR A 260 -9.83 48.34 -23.34
CA THR A 260 -9.46 47.63 -24.59
C THR A 260 -8.24 46.71 -24.50
N ASP A 261 -7.73 46.40 -23.31
CA ASP A 261 -6.46 45.71 -23.12
C ASP A 261 -6.57 44.18 -22.97
N HIS A 262 -7.70 43.65 -22.51
CA HIS A 262 -7.95 42.21 -22.31
C HIS A 262 -8.61 41.54 -23.54
N GLU A 263 -8.55 40.22 -23.66
CA GLU A 263 -9.35 39.47 -24.65
C GLU A 263 -10.74 39.13 -24.08
N ILE A 264 -11.75 39.23 -24.94
CA ILE A 264 -13.14 38.94 -24.59
C ILE A 264 -13.27 37.43 -24.37
N PHE A 265 -13.63 37.05 -23.14
CA PHE A 265 -13.85 35.66 -22.76
C PHE A 265 -15.28 35.19 -23.06
N ALA A 266 -16.27 36.07 -22.87
CA ALA A 266 -17.66 35.80 -23.23
C ALA A 266 -18.39 37.07 -23.69
N THR A 267 -19.48 36.90 -24.44
CA THR A 267 -20.38 37.99 -24.84
C THR A 267 -21.79 37.67 -24.37
N ASP A 268 -22.42 38.61 -23.68
CA ASP A 268 -23.83 38.53 -23.33
C ASP A 268 -24.68 38.60 -24.61
N THR A 269 -25.49 37.58 -24.82
CA THR A 269 -26.32 37.46 -26.04
C THR A 269 -27.54 38.39 -25.99
N ASP A 270 -27.97 38.82 -24.79
CA ASP A 270 -29.17 39.62 -24.59
C ASP A 270 -28.88 41.13 -24.72
N ASN A 271 -27.74 41.59 -24.17
CA ASN A 271 -27.38 43.02 -24.15
C ASN A 271 -26.17 43.39 -25.05
N GLY A 272 -25.39 42.40 -25.51
CA GLY A 272 -24.20 42.62 -26.34
C GLY A 272 -22.94 43.04 -25.55
N ASP A 273 -23.02 43.05 -24.22
CA ASP A 273 -21.89 43.37 -23.33
C ASP A 273 -20.81 42.28 -23.43
N VAL A 274 -19.55 42.70 -23.38
CA VAL A 274 -18.39 41.82 -23.53
C VAL A 274 -17.64 41.68 -22.21
N TRP A 275 -17.27 40.47 -21.85
CA TRP A 275 -16.75 40.13 -20.52
C TRP A 275 -15.33 39.61 -20.62
N ALA A 276 -14.44 40.18 -19.83
CA ALA A 276 -13.08 39.70 -19.61
C ALA A 276 -12.94 39.17 -18.17
N ILE A 277 -11.97 38.29 -17.93
CA ILE A 277 -11.71 37.72 -16.60
C ILE A 277 -11.15 38.80 -15.65
N ASP A 278 -11.64 38.85 -14.42
CA ASP A 278 -11.13 39.78 -13.41
C ASP A 278 -9.86 39.23 -12.73
N GLU A 279 -8.72 39.78 -13.10
CA GLU A 279 -7.41 39.43 -12.54
C GLU A 279 -7.19 39.96 -11.11
N THR A 280 -8.08 40.80 -10.57
CA THR A 280 -7.96 41.22 -9.17
C THR A 280 -8.45 40.14 -8.20
N ASN A 281 -9.22 39.16 -8.71
CA ASN A 281 -9.76 38.04 -7.96
C ASN A 281 -8.92 36.76 -8.17
N LEU A 282 -7.61 36.89 -7.94
CA LEU A 282 -6.69 35.76 -8.00
C LEU A 282 -6.97 34.78 -6.86
N ALA A 283 -7.03 33.50 -7.20
CA ALA A 283 -7.10 32.44 -6.20
C ALA A 283 -5.75 32.35 -5.48
N SER A 284 -5.77 32.57 -4.15
CA SER A 284 -4.63 32.28 -3.28
C SER A 284 -4.35 30.78 -3.14
N ALA A 285 -5.36 29.94 -3.39
CA ALA A 285 -5.24 28.48 -3.32
C ALA A 285 -4.84 27.91 -4.68
N ALA A 286 -3.53 27.73 -4.89
CA ALA A 286 -3.02 26.85 -5.95
C ALA A 286 -3.47 25.40 -5.70
N ALA A 287 -3.47 24.57 -6.74
CA ALA A 287 -3.63 23.12 -6.58
C ALA A 287 -2.61 22.63 -5.53
N MET A 288 -3.11 21.94 -4.50
CA MET A 288 -2.27 21.43 -3.44
C MET A 288 -1.85 20.02 -3.80
N THR A 289 -0.55 19.80 -3.79
CA THR A 289 0.05 18.49 -3.93
C THR A 289 0.19 17.91 -2.53
N ALA A 290 -0.49 16.80 -2.24
CA ALA A 290 -0.57 16.23 -0.90
C ALA A 290 -0.45 14.71 -0.92
N SER A 291 0.14 14.13 0.13
CA SER A 291 0.07 12.69 0.43
C SER A 291 -0.56 12.51 1.81
N VAL A 292 -1.13 11.33 2.09
CA VAL A 292 -1.72 11.03 3.41
C VAL A 292 -0.68 11.20 4.52
N SER A 293 0.59 10.89 4.23
CA SER A 293 1.71 10.97 5.17
C SER A 293 2.28 12.36 5.41
N THR A 294 2.11 13.32 4.49
CA THR A 294 2.81 14.63 4.59
C THR A 294 1.95 15.86 4.36
N PHE A 295 0.63 15.71 4.16
CA PHE A 295 -0.23 16.88 3.98
C PHE A 295 -0.26 17.79 5.21
N GLU A 296 -0.39 19.09 4.97
CA GLU A 296 -0.57 20.12 5.99
C GLU A 296 -1.88 20.88 5.75
N ILE A 297 -2.62 21.16 6.82
CA ILE A 297 -3.74 22.10 6.84
C ILE A 297 -3.41 23.31 7.69
N ASP A 298 -3.87 24.47 7.26
CA ASP A 298 -3.74 25.75 7.95
C ASP A 298 -5.05 26.55 7.87
N GLU A 299 -5.06 27.75 8.45
CA GLU A 299 -6.22 28.65 8.39
C GLU A 299 -6.57 29.13 6.97
N THR A 300 -5.64 29.04 6.01
CA THR A 300 -5.86 29.41 4.61
C THR A 300 -6.43 28.27 3.76
N THR A 301 -6.41 27.04 4.31
CA THR A 301 -6.91 25.84 3.64
C THR A 301 -8.43 25.92 3.49
N THR A 302 -8.90 25.85 2.24
CA THR A 302 -10.31 25.99 1.88
C THR A 302 -11.10 24.69 2.14
N ALA A 303 -12.42 24.80 2.33
CA ALA A 303 -13.31 23.63 2.51
C ALA A 303 -13.24 22.65 1.32
N THR A 304 -13.01 23.17 0.10
CA THR A 304 -12.76 22.37 -1.11
C THR A 304 -11.49 21.54 -0.99
N GLN A 305 -10.40 22.13 -0.50
CA GLN A 305 -9.13 21.40 -0.28
C GLN A 305 -9.26 20.34 0.83
N ILE A 306 -9.97 20.65 1.91
CA ILE A 306 -10.25 19.68 2.99
C ILE A 306 -11.09 18.51 2.45
N SER A 307 -12.10 18.78 1.63
CA SER A 307 -12.91 17.73 0.99
C SER A 307 -12.08 16.85 0.07
N GLY A 308 -11.14 17.44 -0.68
CA GLY A 308 -10.16 16.68 -1.48
C GLY A 308 -9.22 15.82 -0.63
N LEU A 309 -8.73 16.34 0.50
CA LEU A 309 -7.92 15.59 1.45
C LEU A 309 -8.70 14.40 2.02
N ILE A 310 -9.97 14.59 2.40
CA ILE A 310 -10.84 13.51 2.89
C ILE A 310 -11.00 12.43 1.81
N SER A 311 -11.22 12.81 0.55
CA SER A 311 -11.33 11.87 -0.57
C SER A 311 -10.04 11.09 -0.81
N MET A 312 -8.88 11.74 -0.70
CA MET A 312 -7.57 11.09 -0.83
C MET A 312 -7.37 10.06 0.28
N VAL A 313 -7.65 10.44 1.54
CA VAL A 313 -7.56 9.55 2.70
C VAL A 313 -8.52 8.36 2.57
N ASP A 314 -9.71 8.58 2.02
CA ASP A 314 -10.68 7.49 1.79
C ASP A 314 -10.23 6.52 0.70
N ALA A 315 -9.68 7.03 -0.41
CA ALA A 315 -9.12 6.19 -1.46
C ALA A 315 -7.93 5.35 -0.96
N ALA A 316 -7.10 5.92 -0.08
CA ALA A 316 -6.04 5.18 0.59
C ALA A 316 -6.61 4.06 1.49
N LEU A 317 -7.65 4.33 2.29
CA LEU A 317 -8.33 3.32 3.09
C LEU A 317 -8.94 2.19 2.25
N GLU A 318 -9.57 2.53 1.12
CA GLU A 318 -10.12 1.54 0.19
C GLU A 318 -9.00 0.65 -0.37
N THR A 319 -7.87 1.25 -0.74
CA THR A 319 -6.71 0.49 -1.24
C THR A 319 -6.11 -0.41 -0.15
N MET A 320 -5.98 0.09 1.08
CA MET A 320 -5.48 -0.71 2.22
C MET A 320 -6.40 -1.87 2.60
N THR A 321 -7.71 -1.75 2.39
CA THR A 321 -8.70 -2.79 2.76
C THR A 321 -9.02 -3.76 1.63
N SER A 322 -8.68 -3.41 0.39
CA SER A 322 -8.88 -4.26 -0.79
C SER A 322 -7.64 -5.06 -1.23
N ALA A 323 -6.46 -4.70 -0.71
CA ALA A 323 -5.19 -5.41 -0.91
C ALA A 323 -5.08 -6.72 -0.11
#